data_AF-A0A2S6AQM9-F1
#
_entry.id   AF-A0A2S6AQM9-F1
#
_cell.length_a   1.000
_cell.length_b   1.000
_cell.length_c   1.000
_cell.angle_alpha   90.00
_cell.angle_beta   90.00
_cell.angle_gamma   90.00
#
_symmetry.space_group_name_H-M   'P 1'
#
loop_
_entity.id
_entity.type
_entity.pdbx_description
1 polymer ?
#
loop_
_entity_poly.entity_id
_entity_poly.type
_entity_poly.pdbx_seq_one_letter_code
_entity_poly.pdbx_strand_id
1 'polypeptide(L)'
;MTTLDEPLGFTNPDYYHDAASHTERQLRADFARYYQLREIAPSAATAEARAEFNSRADELAIRWARHESEHWRGTWAGLQRVVAGWRTQPEIARRNYDQIARARATGEVAIDDDIWRTLQQARLITGHGTGTITGSTQDAARRYPYLQPNMGATAAPTTRADNEIDRRSAVERTLGAPRNPAVALPSLAKVDAVIADTDELLETEETAADLDDGRDARKMLLPRAVRDAPISADYSDTETWQRRHADALREVQDLAAEHSTVADGLNGIDDQARIARLDRLRAGLSAARRDALAVGLTDDQVHTAYTTGRDGTYWATQPSDPHLGRIAQLLEHRDTARAAADSYRTQLTGTIAAQPDPSLTTTETAMPVTHSTSDVRTGAATSSAVDTALPDPQSGEWAPAASEAAAKEIVAQADREVSL
;
A
#
# COMPACT_ATOMS: atom_id res chain seq x y z
N MET A 1 -27.32 -29.60 22.31
CA MET A 1 -26.29 -29.62 21.26
C MET A 1 -26.96 -29.16 19.97
N THR A 2 -26.80 -27.88 19.65
CA THR A 2 -27.22 -27.33 18.37
C THR A 2 -26.23 -27.80 17.30
N THR A 3 -26.68 -27.97 16.07
CA THR A 3 -25.88 -28.46 14.91
C THR A 3 -24.68 -27.55 14.52
N LEU A 4 -24.41 -26.49 15.30
CA LEU A 4 -23.26 -25.60 15.22
C LEU A 4 -22.03 -26.09 16.02
N ASP A 5 -22.16 -27.19 16.77
CA ASP A 5 -21.09 -27.73 17.63
C ASP A 5 -20.29 -28.88 17.02
N GLU A 6 -20.69 -29.41 15.86
CA GLU A 6 -19.92 -30.47 15.21
C GLU A 6 -18.85 -29.86 14.28
N PRO A 7 -17.55 -30.06 14.57
CA PRO A 7 -16.50 -29.42 13.82
C PRO A 7 -16.34 -30.09 12.45
N LEU A 8 -16.55 -29.31 11.38
CA LEU A 8 -16.48 -29.78 9.99
C LEU A 8 -15.44 -28.95 9.21
N GLY A 9 -14.67 -29.62 8.36
CA GLY A 9 -13.62 -29.00 7.54
C GLY A 9 -12.50 -28.38 8.37
N PHE A 10 -12.10 -27.15 8.04
CA PHE A 10 -11.01 -26.42 8.72
C PHE A 10 -11.27 -26.14 10.21
N THR A 11 -12.52 -26.26 10.68
CA THR A 11 -12.85 -26.09 12.10
C THR A 11 -12.65 -27.37 12.92
N ASN A 12 -12.27 -28.47 12.27
CA ASN A 12 -11.98 -29.75 12.91
C ASN A 12 -10.46 -29.92 13.14
N PRO A 13 -10.02 -30.18 14.38
CA PRO A 13 -8.63 -30.50 14.67
C PRO A 13 -8.07 -31.63 13.80
N ASP A 14 -8.88 -32.63 13.47
CA ASP A 14 -8.47 -33.78 12.66
C ASP A 14 -8.17 -33.44 11.19
N TYR A 15 -8.60 -32.26 10.72
CA TYR A 15 -8.23 -31.74 9.40
C TYR A 15 -6.71 -31.51 9.26
N TYR A 16 -6.07 -31.07 10.35
CA TYR A 16 -4.67 -30.65 10.39
C TYR A 16 -3.73 -31.83 10.69
N HIS A 17 -3.71 -32.82 9.80
CA HIS A 17 -2.89 -34.03 9.94
C HIS A 17 -1.37 -33.77 9.84
N ASP A 18 -0.97 -32.62 9.31
CA ASP A 18 0.41 -32.16 9.11
C ASP A 18 0.95 -31.29 10.26
N ALA A 19 0.12 -31.00 11.26
CA ALA A 19 0.52 -30.26 12.45
C ALA A 19 1.46 -31.08 13.35
N ALA A 20 2.42 -30.42 13.99
CA ALA A 20 3.46 -31.04 14.80
C ALA A 20 2.92 -31.58 16.14
N SER A 21 1.79 -31.07 16.63
CA SER A 21 1.21 -31.49 17.91
C SER A 21 -0.32 -31.43 17.92
N HIS A 22 -0.93 -32.17 18.86
CA HIS A 22 -2.38 -32.07 19.09
C HIS A 22 -2.80 -30.65 19.47
N THR A 23 -2.00 -29.94 20.26
CA THR A 23 -2.28 -28.54 20.64
C THR A 23 -2.29 -27.62 19.43
N GLU A 24 -1.37 -27.81 18.49
CA GLU A 24 -1.37 -27.06 17.23
C GLU A 24 -2.64 -27.34 16.43
N ARG A 25 -3.05 -28.61 16.30
CA ARG A 25 -4.30 -28.98 15.61
C ARG A 25 -5.51 -28.26 16.20
N GLN A 26 -5.61 -28.25 17.53
CA GLN A 26 -6.69 -27.57 18.23
C GLN A 26 -6.63 -26.05 18.01
N LEU A 27 -5.44 -25.44 18.07
CA LEU A 27 -5.25 -24.01 17.85
C LEU A 27 -5.70 -23.61 16.45
N ARG A 28 -5.27 -24.35 15.44
CA ARG A 28 -5.61 -24.05 14.04
C ARG A 28 -7.11 -24.20 13.79
N ALA A 29 -7.73 -25.24 14.34
CA ALA A 29 -9.17 -25.46 14.27
C ALA A 29 -9.98 -24.36 14.99
N ASP A 30 -9.58 -24.03 16.21
CA ASP A 30 -10.19 -22.94 16.99
C ASP A 30 -10.04 -21.59 16.28
N PHE A 31 -8.92 -21.35 15.60
CA PHE A 31 -8.70 -20.14 14.82
C PHE A 31 -9.64 -20.06 13.61
N ALA A 32 -9.82 -21.17 12.88
CA ALA A 32 -10.79 -21.24 11.79
C ALA A 32 -12.22 -20.98 12.29
N ARG A 33 -12.59 -21.55 13.44
CA ARG A 33 -13.89 -21.31 14.09
C ARG A 33 -14.06 -19.85 14.52
N TYR A 34 -13.03 -19.27 15.14
CA TYR A 34 -12.99 -17.85 15.51
C TYR A 34 -13.24 -16.95 14.30
N TYR A 35 -12.53 -17.19 13.20
CA TYR A 35 -12.67 -16.40 11.98
C TYR A 35 -14.09 -16.52 11.41
N GLN A 36 -14.60 -17.74 11.31
CA GLN A 36 -15.94 -17.99 10.81
C GLN A 36 -17.01 -17.28 11.63
N LEU A 37 -16.95 -17.37 12.97
CA LEU A 37 -17.89 -16.70 13.87
C LEU A 37 -17.88 -15.18 13.65
N ARG A 38 -16.69 -14.59 13.47
CA ARG A 38 -16.54 -13.16 13.17
C ARG A 38 -17.06 -12.77 11.79
N GLU A 39 -16.95 -13.65 10.80
CA GLU A 39 -17.45 -13.42 9.45
C GLU A 39 -18.99 -13.46 9.39
N ILE A 40 -19.63 -14.39 10.11
CA ILE A 40 -21.09 -14.56 10.08
C ILE A 40 -21.85 -13.63 11.04
N ALA A 41 -21.20 -13.10 12.09
CA ALA A 41 -21.84 -12.26 13.10
C ALA A 41 -22.60 -11.03 12.53
N PRO A 42 -22.07 -10.28 11.55
CA PRO A 42 -22.80 -9.19 10.92
C PRO A 42 -24.12 -9.63 10.27
N SER A 43 -24.12 -10.84 9.68
CA SER A 43 -25.25 -11.43 8.95
C SER A 43 -26.25 -12.20 9.83
N ALA A 44 -26.06 -12.21 11.17
CA ALA A 44 -26.99 -12.89 12.07
C ALA A 44 -28.39 -12.28 12.02
N ALA A 45 -29.42 -13.14 12.03
CA ALA A 45 -30.82 -12.74 11.90
C ALA A 45 -31.35 -11.94 13.12
N THR A 46 -30.77 -12.18 14.31
CA THR A 46 -31.16 -11.50 15.55
C THR A 46 -29.95 -10.86 16.23
N ALA A 47 -30.20 -9.84 17.04
CA ALA A 47 -29.15 -9.18 17.83
C ALA A 47 -28.55 -10.13 18.88
N GLU A 48 -29.36 -11.03 19.43
CA GLU A 48 -28.94 -12.05 20.38
C GLU A 48 -27.99 -13.05 19.72
N ALA A 49 -28.31 -13.55 18.52
CA ALA A 49 -27.44 -14.46 17.78
C ALA A 49 -26.11 -13.78 17.39
N ARG A 50 -26.15 -12.50 17.01
CA ARG A 50 -24.94 -11.69 16.78
C ARG A 50 -24.06 -11.60 18.03
N ALA A 51 -24.67 -11.32 19.18
CA ALA A 51 -23.96 -11.25 20.46
C ALA A 51 -23.36 -12.60 20.85
N GLU A 52 -24.09 -13.70 20.65
CA GLU A 52 -23.61 -15.06 20.91
C GLU A 52 -22.39 -15.42 20.05
N PHE A 53 -22.43 -15.13 18.74
CA PHE A 53 -21.30 -15.39 17.85
C PHE A 53 -20.05 -14.58 18.24
N ASN A 54 -20.23 -13.31 18.56
CA ASN A 54 -19.12 -12.47 19.03
C ASN A 54 -18.55 -12.97 20.37
N SER A 55 -19.41 -13.34 21.34
CA SER A 55 -18.98 -13.89 22.63
C SER A 55 -18.16 -15.16 22.46
N ARG A 56 -18.62 -16.11 21.63
CA ARG A 56 -17.88 -17.36 21.37
C ARG A 56 -16.55 -17.11 20.66
N ALA A 57 -16.50 -16.16 19.73
CA ALA A 57 -15.26 -15.78 19.10
C ALA A 57 -14.28 -15.18 20.13
N ASP A 58 -14.76 -14.32 21.02
CA ASP A 58 -13.94 -13.69 22.06
C ASP A 58 -13.42 -14.70 23.08
N GLU A 59 -14.23 -15.69 23.46
CA GLU A 59 -13.78 -16.80 24.32
C GLU A 59 -12.61 -17.57 23.72
N LEU A 60 -12.67 -17.89 22.42
CA LEU A 60 -11.57 -18.55 21.70
C LEU A 60 -10.32 -17.66 21.66
N ALA A 61 -10.49 -16.37 21.34
CA ALA A 61 -9.38 -15.43 21.30
C ALA A 61 -8.72 -15.24 22.68
N ILE A 62 -9.50 -15.13 23.75
CA ILE A 62 -9.00 -14.99 25.12
C ILE A 62 -8.26 -16.25 25.56
N ARG A 63 -8.80 -17.44 25.25
CA ARG A 63 -8.16 -18.73 25.57
C ARG A 63 -6.76 -18.80 24.99
N TRP A 64 -6.60 -18.51 23.70
CA TRP A 64 -5.31 -18.62 23.02
C TRP A 64 -4.37 -17.46 23.33
N ALA A 65 -4.89 -16.25 23.57
CA ALA A 65 -4.08 -15.12 24.03
C ALA A 65 -3.51 -15.33 25.44
N ARG A 66 -4.19 -16.11 26.29
CA ARG A 66 -3.74 -16.44 27.66
C ARG A 66 -3.17 -17.85 27.79
N HIS A 67 -2.90 -18.52 26.67
CA HIS A 67 -2.33 -19.86 26.68
C HIS A 67 -0.97 -19.85 27.39
N GLU A 68 -0.63 -20.90 28.14
CA GLU A 68 0.60 -20.98 28.96
C GLU A 68 1.88 -20.85 28.13
N SER A 69 1.93 -21.54 26.99
CA SER A 69 3.05 -21.49 26.03
C SER A 69 3.07 -20.19 25.23
N GLU A 70 4.21 -19.51 25.25
CA GLU A 70 4.47 -18.31 24.45
C GLU A 70 4.43 -18.60 22.95
N HIS A 71 4.91 -19.78 22.54
CA HIS A 71 4.87 -20.21 21.14
C HIS A 71 3.44 -20.19 20.59
N TRP A 72 2.47 -20.78 21.31
CA TRP A 72 1.08 -20.83 20.86
C TRP A 72 0.39 -19.45 20.88
N ARG A 73 0.74 -18.58 21.83
CA ARG A 73 0.30 -17.17 21.79
C ARG A 73 0.82 -16.48 20.53
N GLY A 74 2.09 -16.72 20.21
CA GLY A 74 2.75 -16.22 18.99
C GLY A 74 2.09 -16.71 17.71
N THR A 75 1.82 -18.02 17.59
CA THR A 75 1.16 -18.61 16.42
C THR A 75 -0.26 -18.06 16.24
N TRP A 76 -1.04 -17.90 17.32
CA TRP A 76 -2.37 -17.27 17.26
C TRP A 76 -2.30 -15.82 16.75
N ALA A 77 -1.40 -15.01 17.32
CA ALA A 77 -1.21 -13.62 16.88
C ALA A 77 -0.68 -13.53 15.44
N GLY A 78 0.17 -14.48 15.04
CA GLY A 78 0.66 -14.64 13.67
C GLY A 78 -0.48 -14.90 12.69
N LEU A 79 -1.35 -15.87 12.98
CA LEU A 79 -2.55 -16.15 12.18
C LEU A 79 -3.46 -14.92 12.06
N GLN A 80 -3.71 -14.19 13.15
CA GLN A 80 -4.50 -12.95 13.10
C GLN A 80 -3.89 -11.92 12.14
N ARG A 81 -2.57 -11.71 12.20
CA ARG A 81 -1.86 -10.74 11.35
C ARG A 81 -1.89 -11.15 9.88
N VAL A 82 -1.59 -12.41 9.57
CA VAL A 82 -1.56 -12.91 8.19
C VAL A 82 -2.96 -12.86 7.57
N VAL A 83 -3.99 -13.28 8.31
CA VAL A 83 -5.39 -13.17 7.83
C VAL A 83 -5.79 -11.72 7.64
N ALA A 84 -5.40 -10.81 8.53
CA ALA A 84 -5.65 -9.38 8.32
C ALA A 84 -5.00 -8.88 7.03
N GLY A 85 -3.76 -9.28 6.74
CA GLY A 85 -3.06 -8.95 5.49
C GLY A 85 -3.79 -9.46 4.24
N TRP A 86 -4.29 -10.70 4.26
CA TRP A 86 -5.12 -11.23 3.16
C TRP A 86 -6.43 -10.46 2.97
N ARG A 87 -7.02 -9.91 4.03
CA ARG A 87 -8.28 -9.14 3.93
C ARG A 87 -8.06 -7.72 3.44
N THR A 88 -6.98 -7.07 3.87
CA THR A 88 -6.72 -5.67 3.54
C THR A 88 -5.98 -5.51 2.22
N GLN A 89 -5.10 -6.46 1.88
CA GLN A 89 -4.23 -6.40 0.71
C GLN A 89 -4.08 -7.80 0.07
N PRO A 90 -5.17 -8.38 -0.47
CA PRO A 90 -5.18 -9.76 -0.98
C PRO A 90 -4.13 -10.00 -2.07
N GLU A 91 -3.91 -9.04 -2.96
CA GLU A 91 -2.94 -9.18 -4.06
C GLU A 91 -1.49 -9.12 -3.61
N ILE A 92 -1.18 -8.29 -2.60
CA ILE A 92 0.14 -8.25 -1.99
C ILE A 92 0.38 -9.55 -1.21
N ALA A 93 -0.60 -10.00 -0.43
CA ALA A 93 -0.52 -11.25 0.32
C ALA A 93 -0.33 -12.46 -0.62
N ARG A 94 -1.02 -12.48 -1.78
CA ARG A 94 -0.85 -13.49 -2.82
C ARG A 94 0.55 -13.50 -3.40
N ARG A 95 1.05 -12.36 -3.85
CA ARG A 95 2.42 -12.25 -4.40
C ARG A 95 3.49 -12.66 -3.38
N ASN A 96 3.36 -12.22 -2.13
CA ASN A 96 4.26 -12.59 -1.05
C ASN A 96 4.22 -14.10 -0.77
N TYR A 97 3.02 -14.68 -0.72
CA TYR A 97 2.84 -16.12 -0.55
C TYR A 97 3.52 -16.90 -1.69
N ASP A 98 3.30 -16.50 -2.95
CA ASP A 98 3.88 -17.18 -4.11
C ASP A 98 5.40 -17.04 -4.17
N GLN A 99 5.94 -15.89 -3.75
CA GLN A 99 7.38 -15.71 -3.61
C GLN A 99 7.97 -16.64 -2.55
N ILE A 100 7.36 -16.69 -1.36
CA ILE A 100 7.78 -17.57 -0.25
C ILE A 100 7.65 -19.04 -0.66
N ALA A 101 6.56 -19.42 -1.33
CA ALA A 101 6.33 -20.76 -1.84
C ALA A 101 7.41 -21.20 -2.83
N ARG A 102 7.78 -20.33 -3.77
CA ARG A 102 8.86 -20.58 -4.73
C ARG A 102 10.21 -20.72 -4.03
N ALA A 103 10.57 -19.79 -3.15
CA ALA A 103 11.83 -19.83 -2.40
C ALA A 103 11.96 -21.10 -1.53
N ARG A 104 10.84 -21.57 -0.96
CA ARG A 104 10.79 -22.83 -0.22
C ARG A 104 10.98 -24.04 -1.14
N ALA A 105 10.32 -24.05 -2.31
CA ALA A 105 10.40 -25.15 -3.27
C ALA A 105 11.79 -25.29 -3.90
N THR A 106 12.51 -24.18 -4.10
CA THR A 106 13.89 -24.17 -4.60
C THR A 106 14.93 -24.45 -3.51
N GLY A 107 14.53 -24.43 -2.23
CA GLY A 107 15.44 -24.57 -1.09
C GLY A 107 16.34 -23.34 -0.87
N GLU A 108 16.00 -22.19 -1.46
CA GLU A 108 16.76 -20.94 -1.35
C GLU A 108 16.65 -20.33 0.05
N VAL A 109 15.49 -20.49 0.71
CA VAL A 109 15.24 -19.98 2.06
C VAL A 109 14.69 -21.09 2.94
N ALA A 110 15.36 -21.35 4.07
CA ALA A 110 14.85 -22.20 5.13
C ALA A 110 13.72 -21.47 5.88
N ILE A 111 12.47 -21.81 5.55
CA ILE A 111 11.28 -21.26 6.21
C ILE A 111 10.81 -22.25 7.26
N ASP A 112 10.65 -21.77 8.49
CA ASP A 112 10.08 -22.56 9.59
C ASP A 112 8.72 -23.16 9.20
N ASP A 113 8.51 -24.43 9.53
CA ASP A 113 7.31 -25.17 9.16
C ASP A 113 6.03 -24.61 9.80
N ASP A 114 6.11 -24.03 11.00
CA ASP A 114 4.96 -23.38 11.66
C ASP A 114 4.56 -22.11 10.91
N ILE A 115 5.53 -21.32 10.46
CA ILE A 115 5.29 -20.12 9.66
C ILE A 115 4.65 -20.51 8.32
N TRP A 116 5.18 -21.55 7.68
CA TRP A 116 4.64 -22.03 6.42
C TRP A 116 3.21 -22.54 6.54
N ARG A 117 2.91 -23.38 7.54
CA ARG A 117 1.54 -23.84 7.82
C ARG A 117 0.60 -22.68 8.17
N THR A 118 1.08 -21.66 8.90
CA THR A 118 0.34 -20.43 9.21
C THR A 118 -0.06 -19.66 7.94
N LEU A 119 0.87 -19.49 7.00
CA LEU A 119 0.60 -18.85 5.71
C LEU A 119 -0.40 -19.65 4.87
N GLN A 120 -0.25 -20.97 4.81
CA GLN A 120 -1.17 -21.87 4.10
C GLN A 120 -2.58 -21.80 4.68
N GLN A 121 -2.71 -21.91 6.00
CA GLN A 121 -4.00 -21.85 6.68
C GLN A 121 -4.68 -20.51 6.47
N ALA A 122 -3.96 -19.39 6.62
CA ALA A 122 -4.53 -18.07 6.42
C ALA A 122 -5.08 -17.90 5.00
N ARG A 123 -4.32 -18.34 3.98
CA ARG A 123 -4.75 -18.36 2.57
C ARG A 123 -6.01 -19.20 2.34
N LEU A 124 -6.10 -20.36 3.01
CA LEU A 124 -7.26 -21.26 2.89
C LEU A 124 -8.52 -20.65 3.53
N ILE A 125 -8.41 -20.13 4.75
CA ILE A 125 -9.54 -19.55 5.49
C ILE A 125 -10.12 -18.33 4.74
N THR A 126 -9.25 -17.49 4.17
CA THR A 126 -9.67 -16.33 3.39
C THR A 126 -10.18 -16.69 1.98
N GLY A 127 -10.04 -17.95 1.55
CA GLY A 127 -10.62 -18.45 0.29
C GLY A 127 -9.74 -18.22 -0.94
N HIS A 128 -8.47 -17.89 -0.72
CA HIS A 128 -7.49 -17.77 -1.79
C HIS A 128 -6.73 -19.08 -2.03
N GLY A 129 -7.17 -20.19 -1.42
CA GLY A 129 -6.62 -21.52 -1.61
C GLY A 129 -6.83 -22.08 -3.03
N THR A 130 -6.20 -23.22 -3.33
CA THR A 130 -6.29 -23.88 -4.65
C THR A 130 -7.65 -24.55 -4.91
N GLY A 131 -8.59 -24.50 -3.96
CA GLY A 131 -9.98 -24.86 -4.19
C GLY A 131 -10.68 -23.73 -4.93
N THR A 132 -11.10 -23.99 -6.16
CA THR A 132 -11.79 -23.07 -7.05
C THR A 132 -13.09 -22.59 -6.40
N ILE A 133 -13.14 -21.34 -5.92
CA ILE A 133 -14.35 -20.68 -5.40
C ILE A 133 -14.66 -19.54 -6.38
N THR A 134 -15.50 -19.84 -7.36
CA THR A 134 -15.94 -18.91 -8.39
C THR A 134 -17.04 -18.01 -7.85
N GLY A 135 -16.68 -17.03 -6.99
CA GLY A 135 -17.32 -15.73 -6.76
C GLY A 135 -18.86 -15.61 -6.62
N SER A 136 -19.63 -16.68 -6.54
CA SER A 136 -21.09 -16.64 -6.59
C SER A 136 -21.66 -16.51 -5.18
N THR A 137 -22.79 -15.81 -5.03
CA THR A 137 -23.55 -15.78 -3.76
C THR A 137 -24.06 -17.17 -3.33
N GLN A 138 -24.08 -18.15 -4.24
CA GLN A 138 -24.26 -19.57 -3.91
C GLN A 138 -23.08 -20.17 -3.11
N ASP A 139 -21.90 -19.54 -3.13
CA ASP A 139 -20.71 -20.07 -2.45
C ASP A 139 -20.73 -19.87 -0.95
N ALA A 140 -21.45 -18.89 -0.39
CA ALA A 140 -21.64 -18.85 1.06
C ALA A 140 -22.33 -20.13 1.58
N ALA A 141 -23.25 -20.69 0.80
CA ALA A 141 -23.94 -21.94 1.11
C ALA A 141 -23.08 -23.20 0.83
N ARG A 142 -22.02 -23.12 0.00
CA ARG A 142 -21.06 -24.21 -0.22
C ARG A 142 -19.88 -24.17 0.75
N ARG A 143 -19.46 -22.96 1.14
CA ARG A 143 -18.39 -22.68 2.09
C ARG A 143 -18.85 -22.97 3.52
N TYR A 144 -20.15 -22.80 3.79
CA TYR A 144 -20.79 -23.07 5.07
C TYR A 144 -22.10 -23.87 4.90
N PRO A 145 -22.02 -25.19 4.58
CA PRO A 145 -23.18 -26.01 4.21
C PRO A 145 -24.28 -26.15 5.27
N TYR A 146 -24.02 -25.73 6.52
CA TYR A 146 -25.00 -25.78 7.62
C TYR A 146 -25.72 -24.45 7.89
N LEU A 147 -25.48 -23.39 7.10
CA LEU A 147 -26.21 -22.11 7.23
C LEU A 147 -27.57 -22.08 6.48
N GLN A 148 -28.16 -23.22 6.10
CA GLN A 148 -29.49 -23.26 5.45
C GLN A 148 -30.67 -23.27 6.46
N PRO A 149 -31.91 -23.09 5.99
CA PRO A 149 -32.67 -21.86 5.85
C PRO A 149 -33.48 -21.48 7.12
N ASN A 150 -33.30 -22.20 8.22
CA ASN A 150 -34.15 -22.05 9.41
C ASN A 150 -33.70 -20.90 10.36
N MET A 151 -32.72 -20.11 9.93
CA MET A 151 -32.17 -18.96 10.66
C MET A 151 -32.63 -17.64 10.04
N GLY A 152 -33.95 -17.49 9.86
CA GLY A 152 -34.58 -16.19 9.60
C GLY A 152 -34.28 -15.53 8.26
N ALA A 153 -33.72 -16.26 7.28
CA ALA A 153 -33.81 -15.84 5.89
C ALA A 153 -35.30 -15.92 5.51
N THR A 154 -35.92 -14.77 5.28
CA THR A 154 -37.30 -14.63 4.83
C THR A 154 -37.54 -15.58 3.66
N ALA A 155 -38.28 -16.67 3.93
CA ALA A 155 -38.81 -17.50 2.87
C ALA A 155 -39.64 -16.59 1.97
N ALA A 156 -39.28 -16.53 0.68
CA ALA A 156 -40.12 -15.91 -0.32
C ALA A 156 -41.52 -16.53 -0.23
N PRO A 157 -42.59 -15.72 -0.34
CA PRO A 157 -43.95 -16.21 -0.13
C PRO A 157 -44.28 -17.29 -1.16
N THR A 158 -44.56 -18.50 -0.66
CA THR A 158 -45.18 -19.56 -1.45
C THR A 158 -46.55 -19.11 -1.93
N THR A 159 -46.69 -19.15 -3.25
CA THR A 159 -47.86 -18.79 -4.04
C THR A 159 -49.11 -19.59 -3.65
N ARG A 160 -50.23 -18.88 -3.52
CA ARG A 160 -51.58 -19.45 -3.55
C ARG A 160 -52.28 -19.03 -4.85
N ALA A 161 -52.60 -20.07 -5.63
CA ALA A 161 -53.65 -20.25 -6.65
C ALA A 161 -54.01 -19.16 -7.67
N ASP A 162 -54.12 -19.65 -8.92
CA ASP A 162 -54.88 -19.18 -10.07
C ASP A 162 -54.38 -17.94 -10.82
N ASN A 163 -53.57 -18.19 -11.87
CA ASN A 163 -53.89 -17.83 -13.26
C ASN A 163 -52.77 -18.27 -14.22
N GLU A 164 -53.18 -18.93 -15.31
CA GLU A 164 -52.49 -19.11 -16.62
C GLU A 164 -50.96 -19.35 -16.59
N ILE A 165 -50.54 -20.59 -16.84
CA ILE A 165 -49.13 -21.03 -16.77
C ILE A 165 -48.26 -20.28 -17.80
N ASP A 166 -47.69 -19.15 -17.40
CA ASP A 166 -46.58 -18.49 -18.08
C ASP A 166 -45.31 -19.34 -17.84
N ARG A 167 -44.90 -20.09 -18.87
CA ARG A 167 -43.74 -21.01 -18.81
C ARG A 167 -42.37 -20.31 -18.73
N ARG A 168 -42.35 -18.98 -18.67
CA ARG A 168 -41.11 -18.21 -18.55
C ARG A 168 -40.52 -18.28 -17.16
N SER A 169 -39.21 -18.53 -17.08
CA SER A 169 -38.47 -18.50 -15.81
C SER A 169 -38.53 -17.10 -15.20
N ALA A 170 -38.38 -16.99 -13.88
CA ALA A 170 -38.44 -15.69 -13.19
C ALA A 170 -37.40 -14.70 -13.73
N VAL A 171 -36.27 -15.21 -14.23
CA VAL A 171 -35.18 -14.45 -14.86
C VAL A 171 -35.58 -13.93 -16.26
N GLU A 172 -36.29 -14.74 -17.05
CA GLU A 172 -36.78 -14.35 -18.38
C GLU A 172 -37.85 -13.25 -18.32
N ARG A 173 -38.63 -13.21 -17.22
CA ARG A 173 -39.62 -12.16 -16.97
C ARG A 173 -39.01 -10.83 -16.56
N THR A 174 -37.93 -10.83 -15.75
CA THR A 174 -37.26 -9.60 -15.32
C THR A 174 -36.40 -8.97 -16.41
N LEU A 175 -35.92 -9.75 -17.38
CA LEU A 175 -35.12 -9.26 -18.52
C LEU A 175 -35.94 -8.87 -19.76
N GLY A 176 -37.28 -8.85 -19.66
CA GLY A 176 -38.15 -8.32 -20.73
C GLY A 176 -38.27 -9.20 -21.97
N ALA A 177 -38.07 -10.53 -21.85
CA ALA A 177 -38.15 -11.42 -23.00
C ALA A 177 -39.55 -11.39 -23.67
N PRO A 178 -39.63 -11.21 -25.01
CA PRO A 178 -40.88 -11.07 -25.72
C PRO A 178 -41.74 -12.35 -25.64
N ARG A 179 -43.07 -12.16 -25.60
CA ARG A 179 -44.07 -13.24 -25.45
C ARG A 179 -44.14 -14.23 -26.63
N ASN A 180 -43.35 -14.04 -27.68
CA ASN A 180 -43.46 -14.78 -28.94
C ASN A 180 -42.07 -15.30 -29.37
N PRO A 181 -41.85 -16.61 -29.57
CA PRO A 181 -40.52 -17.19 -29.82
C PRO A 181 -39.98 -16.96 -31.24
N ALA A 182 -40.60 -16.06 -32.02
CA ALA A 182 -40.23 -15.80 -33.42
C ALA A 182 -39.27 -14.60 -33.61
N VAL A 183 -38.87 -13.91 -32.54
CA VAL A 183 -37.83 -12.87 -32.61
C VAL A 183 -36.52 -13.51 -32.19
N ALA A 184 -35.61 -13.68 -33.16
CA ALA A 184 -34.30 -14.27 -32.95
C ALA A 184 -33.56 -13.56 -31.80
N LEU A 185 -33.30 -14.32 -30.73
CA LEU A 185 -32.40 -13.91 -29.66
C LEU A 185 -31.03 -13.57 -30.28
N PRO A 186 -30.32 -12.54 -29.77
CA PRO A 186 -28.93 -12.32 -30.17
C PRO A 186 -28.15 -13.62 -29.95
N SER A 187 -27.36 -14.01 -30.95
CA SER A 187 -26.55 -15.24 -30.86
C SER A 187 -25.62 -15.17 -29.65
N LEU A 188 -25.31 -16.33 -29.06
CA LEU A 188 -24.34 -16.45 -27.95
C LEU A 188 -23.03 -15.71 -28.27
N ALA A 189 -22.54 -15.81 -29.51
CA ALA A 189 -21.35 -15.08 -29.95
C ALA A 189 -21.45 -13.54 -29.80
N LYS A 190 -22.66 -12.98 -29.92
CA LYS A 190 -22.88 -11.54 -29.74
C LYS A 190 -22.97 -11.15 -28.27
N VAL A 191 -23.41 -12.08 -27.41
CA VAL A 191 -23.39 -11.91 -25.95
C VAL A 191 -21.95 -12.02 -25.45
N ASP A 192 -21.18 -13.01 -25.92
CA ASP A 192 -19.78 -13.20 -25.58
C ASP A 192 -18.92 -11.99 -25.99
N ALA A 193 -19.21 -11.38 -27.14
CA ALA A 193 -18.53 -10.17 -27.59
C ALA A 193 -18.80 -8.96 -26.67
N VAL A 194 -20.03 -8.82 -26.16
CA VAL A 194 -20.38 -7.74 -25.23
C VAL A 194 -19.75 -7.98 -23.86
N ILE A 195 -19.69 -9.24 -23.40
CA ILE A 195 -19.03 -9.60 -22.14
C ILE A 195 -17.53 -9.27 -22.22
N ALA A 196 -16.85 -9.66 -23.30
CA ALA A 196 -15.44 -9.35 -23.50
C ALA A 196 -15.16 -7.83 -23.53
N ASP A 197 -16.01 -7.06 -24.21
CA ASP A 197 -15.90 -5.59 -24.28
C ASP A 197 -16.14 -4.92 -22.91
N THR A 198 -17.03 -5.52 -22.10
CA THR A 198 -17.30 -5.03 -20.74
C THR A 198 -16.18 -5.39 -19.75
N ASP A 199 -15.61 -6.59 -19.88
CA ASP A 199 -14.48 -7.04 -19.07
C ASP A 199 -13.22 -6.20 -19.37
N GLU A 200 -12.96 -5.85 -20.64
CA GLU A 200 -11.87 -4.95 -21.02
C GLU A 200 -12.07 -3.53 -20.45
N LEU A 201 -13.30 -3.01 -20.46
CA LEU A 201 -13.64 -1.72 -19.85
C LEU A 201 -13.45 -1.73 -18.33
N LEU A 202 -13.82 -2.81 -17.66
CA LEU A 202 -13.65 -2.98 -16.21
C LEU A 202 -12.18 -3.15 -15.82
N GLU A 203 -11.39 -3.90 -16.58
CA GLU A 203 -9.94 -4.03 -16.34
C GLU A 203 -9.21 -2.68 -16.56
N THR A 204 -9.68 -1.88 -17.52
CA THR A 204 -9.16 -0.53 -17.77
C THR A 204 -9.55 0.46 -16.67
N GLU A 205 -10.73 0.30 -16.06
CA GLU A 205 -11.17 1.11 -14.90
C GLU A 205 -10.45 0.68 -13.60
N GLU A 206 -10.30 -0.62 -13.37
CA GLU A 206 -9.67 -1.19 -12.17
C GLU A 206 -8.17 -0.87 -12.12
N THR A 207 -7.49 -0.84 -13.27
CA THR A 207 -6.10 -0.35 -13.36
C THR A 207 -5.95 1.16 -13.11
N ALA A 208 -7.02 1.95 -13.26
CA ALA A 208 -7.02 3.38 -12.99
C ALA A 208 -7.49 3.74 -11.56
N ALA A 209 -8.28 2.88 -10.91
CA ALA A 209 -8.92 3.17 -9.62
C ALA A 209 -8.11 2.77 -8.37
N ASP A 210 -7.09 1.90 -8.49
CA ASP A 210 -6.33 1.35 -7.35
C ASP A 210 -5.22 2.28 -6.79
N LEU A 211 -5.30 3.60 -7.05
CA LEU A 211 -4.32 4.61 -6.62
C LEU A 211 -4.84 5.66 -5.65
N ASP A 212 -6.15 5.70 -5.34
CA ASP A 212 -6.71 6.69 -4.40
C ASP A 212 -7.05 6.06 -3.04
N ASP A 213 -6.05 5.99 -2.16
CA ASP A 213 -6.15 5.67 -0.73
C ASP A 213 -6.79 6.82 0.10
N GLY A 214 -7.42 7.78 -0.59
CA GLY A 214 -7.93 9.03 -0.04
C GLY A 214 -6.84 9.94 0.51
N ARG A 215 -5.55 9.61 0.34
CA ARG A 215 -4.43 10.43 0.82
C ARG A 215 -4.31 11.70 0.00
N ASP A 216 -4.63 11.63 -1.28
CA ASP A 216 -4.72 12.81 -2.13
C ASP A 216 -5.91 13.69 -1.71
N ALA A 217 -7.06 13.11 -1.36
CA ALA A 217 -8.17 13.85 -0.76
C ALA A 217 -7.79 14.51 0.59
N ARG A 218 -6.92 13.89 1.40
CA ARG A 218 -6.40 14.47 2.66
C ARG A 218 -5.36 15.58 2.41
N LYS A 219 -4.46 15.42 1.44
CA LYS A 219 -3.50 16.47 1.01
C LYS A 219 -4.21 17.72 0.50
N MET A 220 -5.40 17.59 -0.07
CA MET A 220 -6.22 18.73 -0.51
C MET A 220 -6.72 19.60 0.66
N LEU A 221 -6.61 19.15 1.91
CA LEU A 221 -6.93 19.96 3.09
C LEU A 221 -5.80 20.94 3.46
N LEU A 222 -4.59 20.72 2.95
CA LEU A 222 -3.42 21.58 3.17
C LEU A 222 -3.42 22.77 2.19
N PRO A 223 -2.90 23.95 2.60
CA PRO A 223 -2.70 25.06 1.69
C PRO A 223 -1.85 24.68 0.48
N ARG A 224 -2.21 25.21 -0.69
CA ARG A 224 -1.55 24.88 -1.97
C ARG A 224 -0.02 25.08 -1.96
N ALA A 225 0.47 26.10 -1.25
CA ALA A 225 1.90 26.38 -1.12
C ALA A 225 2.67 25.29 -0.36
N VAL A 226 2.00 24.55 0.54
CA VAL A 226 2.56 23.41 1.28
C VAL A 226 2.46 22.13 0.47
N ARG A 227 1.37 21.99 -0.31
CA ARG A 227 1.10 20.82 -1.14
C ARG A 227 1.99 20.72 -2.38
N ASP A 228 2.25 21.86 -3.05
CA ASP A 228 2.92 21.92 -4.36
C ASP A 228 4.45 22.13 -4.25
N ALA A 229 5.05 21.94 -3.06
CA ALA A 229 6.51 22.00 -2.88
C ALA A 229 7.21 20.82 -3.61
N PRO A 230 8.29 21.05 -4.38
CA PRO A 230 8.75 20.10 -5.39
C PRO A 230 9.60 18.97 -4.80
N ILE A 231 9.25 17.70 -5.05
CA ILE A 231 10.16 16.54 -5.03
C ILE A 231 9.65 15.48 -6.02
N SER A 232 10.52 14.97 -6.92
CA SER A 232 10.24 13.76 -7.72
C SER A 232 11.50 13.09 -8.33
N ALA A 233 11.99 12.02 -7.66
CA ALA A 233 12.46 10.69 -8.15
C ALA A 233 14.00 10.37 -8.25
N ASP A 234 14.50 9.11 -8.10
CA ASP A 234 14.20 7.92 -7.25
C ASP A 234 15.46 6.99 -7.20
N TYR A 235 15.84 6.40 -6.04
CA TYR A 235 16.84 5.30 -5.83
C TYR A 235 16.58 4.51 -4.51
N SER A 236 16.17 3.24 -4.55
CA SER A 236 14.77 2.81 -4.54
C SER A 236 14.32 2.03 -3.28
N ASP A 237 15.16 1.74 -2.26
CA ASP A 237 14.71 0.85 -1.15
C ASP A 237 15.05 1.31 0.28
N THR A 238 16.26 1.80 0.56
CA THR A 238 16.57 2.41 1.88
C THR A 238 16.08 3.86 1.96
N GLU A 239 16.09 4.56 0.83
CA GLU A 239 15.51 5.88 0.67
C GLU A 239 13.99 5.85 0.85
N THR A 240 13.29 4.82 0.33
CA THR A 240 11.83 4.74 0.43
C THR A 240 11.37 4.54 1.86
N TRP A 241 12.10 3.79 2.69
CA TRP A 241 11.78 3.64 4.11
C TRP A 241 11.93 4.96 4.87
N GLN A 242 13.11 5.60 4.79
CA GLN A 242 13.38 6.86 5.52
C GLN A 242 12.48 8.01 5.02
N ARG A 243 12.20 8.04 3.72
CA ARG A 243 11.26 9.00 3.12
C ARG A 243 9.83 8.79 3.61
N ARG A 244 9.35 7.53 3.65
CA ARG A 244 8.01 7.23 4.20
C ARG A 244 7.89 7.65 5.67
N HIS A 245 8.95 7.47 6.46
CA HIS A 245 8.99 7.89 7.87
C HIS A 245 8.98 9.41 8.00
N ALA A 246 9.79 10.12 7.21
CA ALA A 246 9.80 11.57 7.16
C ALA A 246 8.45 12.15 6.70
N ASP A 247 7.86 11.57 5.65
CA ASP A 247 6.56 12.00 5.12
C ASP A 247 5.42 11.81 6.13
N ALA A 248 5.43 10.68 6.85
CA ALA A 248 4.42 10.39 7.87
C ALA A 248 4.53 11.34 9.09
N LEU A 249 5.75 11.61 9.57
CA LEU A 249 5.95 12.56 10.67
C LEU A 249 5.63 14.00 10.24
N ARG A 250 5.99 14.37 9.01
CA ARG A 250 5.63 15.67 8.41
C ARG A 250 4.12 15.85 8.38
N GLU A 251 3.38 14.86 7.90
CA GLU A 251 1.91 14.92 7.81
C GLU A 251 1.26 15.08 9.20
N VAL A 252 1.75 14.37 10.22
CA VAL A 252 1.28 14.52 11.61
C VAL A 252 1.57 15.92 12.14
N GLN A 253 2.80 16.42 11.95
CA GLN A 253 3.22 17.72 12.46
C GLN A 253 2.46 18.87 11.78
N ASP A 254 2.37 18.85 10.45
CA ASP A 254 1.72 19.92 9.68
C ASP A 254 0.20 19.96 9.92
N LEU A 255 -0.47 18.81 10.06
CA LEU A 255 -1.89 18.75 10.43
C LEU A 255 -2.12 19.25 11.86
N ALA A 256 -1.21 18.97 12.79
CA ALA A 256 -1.31 19.48 14.16
C ALA A 256 -1.06 21.01 14.21
N ALA A 257 -0.12 21.52 13.41
CA ALA A 257 0.14 22.96 13.27
C ALA A 257 -1.03 23.71 12.63
N GLU A 258 -1.60 23.17 11.57
CA GLU A 258 -2.80 23.75 10.95
C GLU A 258 -3.99 23.70 11.92
N HIS A 259 -4.17 22.60 12.66
CA HIS A 259 -5.23 22.51 13.67
C HIS A 259 -5.05 23.57 14.76
N SER A 260 -3.84 23.78 15.29
CA SER A 260 -3.60 24.85 16.28
C SER A 260 -3.87 26.23 15.68
N THR A 261 -3.33 26.50 14.50
CA THR A 261 -3.49 27.79 13.81
C THR A 261 -4.96 28.14 13.58
N VAL A 262 -5.79 27.16 13.19
CA VAL A 262 -7.23 27.35 12.97
C VAL A 262 -7.98 27.50 14.29
N ALA A 263 -7.58 26.77 15.32
CA ALA A 263 -8.20 26.84 16.64
C ALA A 263 -7.91 28.18 17.34
N ASP A 264 -6.68 28.69 17.23
CA ASP A 264 -6.27 29.98 17.82
C ASP A 264 -6.99 31.18 17.19
N GLY A 265 -7.48 31.03 15.96
CA GLY A 265 -8.29 32.03 15.28
C GLY A 265 -9.78 32.03 15.62
N LEU A 266 -10.25 31.16 16.54
CA LEU A 266 -11.65 31.12 16.98
C LEU A 266 -11.95 32.27 17.95
N ASN A 267 -12.84 33.18 17.53
CA ASN A 267 -13.15 34.40 18.29
C ASN A 267 -14.56 34.37 18.91
N GLY A 268 -15.24 33.21 18.92
CA GLY A 268 -16.55 33.01 19.54
C GLY A 268 -17.74 33.50 18.70
N ILE A 269 -17.49 34.05 17.51
CA ILE A 269 -18.51 34.42 16.50
C ILE A 269 -18.35 33.51 15.27
N ASP A 270 -17.91 32.27 15.49
CA ASP A 270 -17.31 31.44 14.44
C ASP A 270 -18.34 30.81 13.50
N ASP A 271 -18.02 30.86 12.20
CA ASP A 271 -18.80 30.23 11.12
C ASP A 271 -18.77 28.70 11.24
N GLN A 272 -19.93 28.08 11.05
CA GLN A 272 -20.10 26.60 11.00
C GLN A 272 -19.09 25.90 10.07
N ALA A 273 -18.66 26.58 9.00
CA ALA A 273 -17.65 26.08 8.07
C ALA A 273 -16.26 25.88 8.71
N ARG A 274 -15.87 26.75 9.66
CA ARG A 274 -14.60 26.65 10.38
C ARG A 274 -14.63 25.54 11.43
N ILE A 275 -15.75 25.36 12.13
CA ILE A 275 -15.97 24.20 13.01
C ILE A 275 -15.86 22.89 12.22
N ALA A 276 -16.54 22.80 11.07
CA ALA A 276 -16.43 21.65 10.18
C ALA A 276 -15.03 21.45 9.59
N ARG A 277 -14.20 22.51 9.50
CA ARG A 277 -12.78 22.40 9.11
C ARG A 277 -11.95 21.81 10.24
N LEU A 278 -12.14 22.26 11.49
CA LEU A 278 -11.47 21.71 12.66
C LEU A 278 -11.78 20.24 12.88
N ASP A 279 -13.04 19.83 12.71
CA ASP A 279 -13.43 18.42 12.80
C ASP A 279 -12.73 17.56 11.75
N ARG A 280 -12.63 18.07 10.51
CA ARG A 280 -11.87 17.40 9.43
C ARG A 280 -10.38 17.32 9.73
N LEU A 281 -9.77 18.39 10.27
CA LEU A 281 -8.36 18.40 10.66
C LEU A 281 -8.10 17.42 11.80
N ARG A 282 -8.99 17.34 12.79
CA ARG A 282 -8.89 16.38 13.91
C ARG A 282 -9.03 14.93 13.44
N ALA A 283 -9.97 14.66 12.53
CA ALA A 283 -10.12 13.35 11.93
C ALA A 283 -8.89 12.97 11.08
N GLY A 284 -8.40 13.90 10.26
CA GLY A 284 -7.18 13.74 9.45
C GLY A 284 -5.95 13.47 10.31
N LEU A 285 -5.75 14.22 11.38
CA LEU A 285 -4.64 14.02 12.32
C LEU A 285 -4.73 12.65 13.02
N SER A 286 -5.93 12.21 13.40
CA SER A 286 -6.14 10.90 14.02
C SER A 286 -5.85 9.75 13.03
N ALA A 287 -6.12 9.96 11.74
CA ALA A 287 -5.73 9.02 10.69
C ALA A 287 -4.21 9.02 10.47
N ALA A 288 -3.60 10.19 10.29
CA ALA A 288 -2.16 10.33 10.08
C ALA A 288 -1.33 9.69 11.20
N ARG A 289 -1.76 9.81 12.47
CA ARG A 289 -1.11 9.13 13.59
C ARG A 289 -1.18 7.61 13.49
N ARG A 290 -2.32 7.05 13.08
CA ARG A 290 -2.46 5.60 12.88
C ARG A 290 -1.60 5.13 11.71
N ASP A 291 -1.56 5.89 10.62
CA ASP A 291 -0.76 5.57 9.44
C ASP A 291 0.74 5.62 9.77
N ALA A 292 1.19 6.62 10.55
CA ALA A 292 2.57 6.72 11.02
C ALA A 292 3.00 5.49 11.84
N LEU A 293 2.15 5.06 12.78
CA LEU A 293 2.38 3.83 13.55
C LEU A 293 2.38 2.58 12.65
N ALA A 294 1.50 2.52 11.65
CA ALA A 294 1.45 1.40 10.70
C ALA A 294 2.70 1.28 9.82
N VAL A 295 3.37 2.40 9.54
CA VAL A 295 4.64 2.46 8.80
C VAL A 295 5.85 2.07 9.67
N GLY A 296 5.66 1.93 10.99
CA GLY A 296 6.68 1.46 11.93
C GLY A 296 7.32 2.54 12.80
N LEU A 297 6.79 3.77 12.78
CA LEU A 297 7.21 4.82 13.71
C LEU A 297 6.81 4.45 15.15
N THR A 298 7.66 4.84 16.11
CA THR A 298 7.36 4.66 17.53
C THR A 298 6.31 5.68 18.01
N ASP A 299 5.56 5.34 19.06
CA ASP A 299 4.59 6.27 19.63
C ASP A 299 5.26 7.57 20.12
N ASP A 300 6.48 7.48 20.65
CA ASP A 300 7.27 8.66 21.06
C ASP A 300 7.55 9.59 19.88
N GLN A 301 8.00 9.07 18.73
CA GLN A 301 8.25 9.88 17.53
C GLN A 301 6.98 10.56 17.02
N VAL A 302 5.87 9.83 16.98
CA VAL A 302 4.56 10.36 16.58
C VAL A 302 4.07 11.41 17.58
N HIS A 303 4.31 11.19 18.87
CA HIS A 303 3.95 12.13 19.94
C HIS A 303 4.76 13.42 19.83
N THR A 304 6.09 13.33 19.61
CA THR A 304 6.95 14.50 19.40
C THR A 304 6.47 15.32 18.20
N ALA A 305 6.21 14.68 17.05
CA ALA A 305 5.67 15.35 15.86
C ALA A 305 4.34 16.06 16.16
N TYR A 306 3.44 15.39 16.87
CA TYR A 306 2.18 15.98 17.30
C TYR A 306 2.38 17.19 18.22
N THR A 307 3.25 17.10 19.22
CA THR A 307 3.48 18.20 20.17
C THR A 307 4.13 19.40 19.50
N THR A 308 5.16 19.19 18.67
CA THR A 308 5.82 20.26 17.92
C THR A 308 4.84 20.95 16.97
N GLY A 309 4.00 20.17 16.28
CA GLY A 309 2.96 20.72 15.43
C GLY A 309 1.91 21.49 16.22
N ARG A 310 1.42 20.92 17.33
CA ARG A 310 0.43 21.57 18.21
C ARG A 310 0.92 22.92 18.74
N ASP A 311 2.23 23.10 18.91
CA ASP A 311 2.81 24.39 19.31
C ASP A 311 2.89 25.40 18.14
N GLY A 312 2.25 25.11 17.01
CA GLY A 312 2.15 25.95 15.81
C GLY A 312 3.35 25.82 14.86
N THR A 313 4.25 24.87 15.10
CA THR A 313 5.49 24.74 14.32
C THR A 313 5.33 23.73 13.19
N TYR A 314 5.38 24.21 11.95
CA TYR A 314 5.37 23.35 10.76
C TYR A 314 6.68 22.60 10.58
N TRP A 315 6.62 21.45 9.92
CA TRP A 315 7.80 20.61 9.65
C TRP A 315 8.90 21.36 8.89
N ALA A 316 8.51 22.19 7.94
CA ALA A 316 9.45 22.99 7.13
C ALA A 316 10.24 24.00 7.97
N THR A 317 9.72 24.42 9.13
CA THR A 317 10.41 25.35 10.04
C THR A 317 11.33 24.59 10.99
N GLN A 318 10.81 23.55 11.63
CA GLN A 318 11.58 22.72 12.56
C GLN A 318 11.03 21.28 12.52
N PRO A 319 11.73 20.35 11.86
CA PRO A 319 11.35 18.95 11.86
C PRO A 319 11.38 18.37 13.28
N SER A 320 10.36 17.59 13.64
CA SER A 320 10.32 16.93 14.95
C SER A 320 11.41 15.88 15.12
N ASP A 321 11.94 15.35 14.02
CA ASP A 321 13.14 14.52 13.98
C ASP A 321 14.20 15.23 13.12
N PRO A 322 15.27 15.79 13.72
CA PRO A 322 16.31 16.51 12.98
C PRO A 322 17.06 15.66 11.96
N HIS A 323 17.20 14.35 12.22
CA HIS A 323 17.92 13.44 11.32
C HIS A 323 17.06 13.13 10.10
N LEU A 324 15.78 12.80 10.29
CA LEU A 324 14.84 12.60 9.18
C LEU A 324 14.55 13.92 8.43
N GLY A 325 14.52 15.05 9.13
CA GLY A 325 14.45 16.38 8.53
C GLY A 325 15.65 16.70 7.66
N ARG A 326 16.87 16.40 8.14
CA ARG A 326 18.09 16.55 7.35
C ARG A 326 18.12 15.61 6.15
N ILE A 327 17.67 14.37 6.30
CA ILE A 327 17.52 13.44 5.18
C ILE A 327 16.54 14.02 4.16
N ALA A 328 15.37 14.50 4.58
CA ALA A 328 14.39 15.12 3.69
C ALA A 328 14.98 16.32 2.93
N GLN A 329 15.73 17.19 3.60
CA GLN A 329 16.40 18.33 2.97
C GLN A 329 17.48 17.90 1.96
N LEU A 330 18.31 16.92 2.31
CA LEU A 330 19.35 16.42 1.41
C LEU A 330 18.76 15.75 0.17
N LEU A 331 17.63 15.06 0.34
CA LEU A 331 16.87 14.49 -0.78
C LEU A 331 16.32 15.59 -1.70
N GLU A 332 15.80 16.68 -1.13
CA GLU A 332 15.33 17.84 -1.90
C GLU A 332 16.46 18.51 -2.71
N HIS A 333 17.62 18.72 -2.10
CA HIS A 333 18.78 19.31 -2.76
C HIS A 333 19.25 18.43 -3.94
N ARG A 334 19.27 17.12 -3.75
CA ARG A 334 19.65 16.15 -4.78
C ARG A 334 18.67 16.18 -5.96
N ASP A 335 17.37 16.22 -5.69
CA ASP A 335 16.34 16.19 -6.72
C ASP A 335 16.34 17.50 -7.54
N THR A 336 16.60 18.63 -6.90
CA THR A 336 16.82 19.92 -7.58
C THR A 336 18.01 19.88 -8.54
N ALA A 337 19.12 19.26 -8.11
CA ALA A 337 20.31 19.11 -8.94
C ALA A 337 20.06 18.21 -10.16
N ARG A 338 19.26 17.14 -10.02
CA ARG A 338 18.88 16.27 -11.15
C ARG A 338 18.02 17.00 -12.18
N ALA A 339 16.98 17.72 -11.73
CA ALA A 339 16.10 18.47 -12.62
C ALA A 339 16.87 19.54 -13.42
N ALA A 340 17.85 20.20 -12.80
CA ALA A 340 18.74 21.13 -13.49
C ALA A 340 19.58 20.42 -14.56
N ALA A 341 20.17 19.26 -14.24
CA ALA A 341 20.97 18.48 -15.19
C ALA A 341 20.16 18.00 -16.41
N ASP A 342 18.92 17.55 -16.21
CA ASP A 342 18.04 17.11 -17.30
C ASP A 342 17.59 18.28 -18.20
N SER A 343 17.35 19.45 -17.58
CA SER A 343 17.08 20.69 -18.32
C SER A 343 18.25 21.06 -19.23
N TYR A 344 19.50 20.98 -18.73
CA TYR A 344 20.69 21.22 -19.54
C TYR A 344 20.85 20.19 -20.67
N ARG A 345 20.57 18.91 -20.41
CA ARG A 345 20.62 17.86 -21.44
C ARG A 345 19.64 18.14 -22.58
N THR A 346 18.41 18.53 -22.24
CA THR A 346 17.36 18.86 -23.22
C THR A 346 17.76 20.06 -24.09
N GLN A 347 18.36 21.09 -23.48
CA GLN A 347 18.87 22.25 -24.21
C GLN A 347 19.99 21.87 -25.21
N LEU A 348 20.93 21.01 -24.80
CA LEU A 348 22.01 20.50 -25.66
C LEU A 348 21.49 19.64 -26.82
N THR A 349 20.50 18.78 -26.60
CA THR A 349 19.91 17.98 -27.68
C THR A 349 19.11 18.85 -28.66
N GLY A 350 18.42 19.87 -28.16
CA GLY A 350 17.68 20.83 -29.00
C GLY A 350 18.59 21.67 -29.90
N THR A 351 19.77 22.09 -29.42
CA THR A 351 20.73 22.86 -30.25
C THR A 351 21.39 22.00 -31.33
N ILE A 352 21.65 20.72 -31.06
CA ILE A 352 22.22 19.79 -32.06
C ILE A 352 21.18 19.47 -33.16
N ALA A 353 19.91 19.26 -32.81
CA ALA A 353 18.86 18.98 -33.78
C ALA A 353 18.48 20.19 -34.66
N ALA A 354 18.81 21.42 -34.22
CA ALA A 354 18.58 22.65 -34.96
C ALA A 354 19.75 23.04 -35.88
N GLN A 355 20.82 22.25 -35.98
CA GLN A 355 21.81 22.43 -37.05
C GLN A 355 21.20 21.91 -38.36
N PRO A 356 20.88 22.78 -39.34
CA PRO A 356 20.53 22.30 -40.66
C PRO A 356 21.73 21.55 -41.25
N ASP A 357 21.47 20.38 -41.83
CA ASP A 357 22.42 19.68 -42.71
C ASP A 357 22.98 20.72 -43.69
N PRO A 358 24.31 20.94 -43.75
CA PRO A 358 24.87 21.60 -44.91
C PRO A 358 24.64 20.64 -46.07
N SER A 359 23.54 20.83 -46.78
CA SER A 359 23.28 20.19 -48.06
C SER A 359 24.53 20.40 -48.91
N LEU A 360 25.30 19.32 -49.05
CA LEU A 360 26.42 19.21 -49.97
C LEU A 360 25.81 19.31 -51.36
N THR A 361 25.70 20.53 -51.86
CA THR A 361 25.50 20.81 -53.27
C THR A 361 26.80 20.46 -53.99
N THR A 362 27.01 19.16 -54.24
CA THR A 362 28.04 18.71 -55.17
C THR A 362 27.52 18.97 -56.58
N THR A 363 27.71 20.19 -57.07
CA THR A 363 27.61 20.48 -58.49
C THR A 363 28.83 19.87 -59.16
N GLU A 364 28.65 18.66 -59.69
CA GLU A 364 29.54 17.99 -60.60
C GLU A 364 29.58 18.76 -61.92
N THR A 365 30.52 19.69 -62.05
CA THR A 365 30.97 20.20 -63.34
C THR A 365 32.42 19.76 -63.53
N ALA A 366 32.58 18.64 -64.23
CA ALA A 366 33.86 18.19 -64.73
C ALA A 366 34.43 19.23 -65.71
N MET A 367 35.65 19.71 -65.47
CA MET A 367 36.72 19.75 -66.48
C MET A 367 38.10 19.74 -65.80
N PRO A 368 39.13 19.16 -66.44
CA PRO A 368 40.39 18.79 -65.80
C PRO A 368 41.49 19.80 -66.14
N VAL A 369 42.25 20.29 -65.16
CA VAL A 369 43.64 20.75 -65.39
C VAL A 369 44.49 20.49 -64.14
N THR A 370 45.73 20.14 -64.45
CA THR A 370 46.87 19.62 -63.70
C THR A 370 47.42 20.44 -62.52
N HIS A 371 47.81 19.68 -61.48
CA HIS A 371 49.03 19.78 -60.64
C HIS A 371 49.28 21.08 -59.85
N SER A 372 49.24 20.99 -58.52
CA SER A 372 50.37 21.34 -57.65
C SER A 372 50.18 20.83 -56.22
N THR A 373 51.29 20.35 -55.67
CA THR A 373 51.56 19.82 -54.33
C THR A 373 51.30 20.83 -53.21
N SER A 374 50.63 20.42 -52.11
CA SER A 374 51.07 20.71 -50.73
C SER A 374 50.13 20.06 -49.69
N ASP A 375 50.76 19.32 -48.79
CA ASP A 375 50.52 19.19 -47.35
C ASP A 375 49.21 18.65 -46.76
N VAL A 376 49.42 17.48 -46.16
CA VAL A 376 48.79 16.85 -45.01
C VAL A 376 48.53 17.84 -43.85
N ARG A 377 47.27 17.99 -43.43
CA ARG A 377 46.89 18.40 -42.05
C ARG A 377 45.47 17.92 -41.73
N THR A 378 45.31 16.70 -41.23
CA THR A 378 44.96 16.36 -39.82
C THR A 378 43.93 17.27 -39.14
N GLY A 379 42.85 16.63 -38.69
CA GLY A 379 41.73 17.23 -37.98
C GLY A 379 42.13 17.94 -36.68
N ALA A 380 41.68 19.17 -36.55
CA ALA A 380 41.71 19.97 -35.34
C ALA A 380 40.59 21.02 -35.43
N ALA A 381 39.37 20.63 -35.10
CA ALA A 381 38.26 21.59 -34.96
C ALA A 381 37.25 21.24 -33.86
N THR A 382 37.54 20.27 -32.99
CA THR A 382 36.64 19.89 -31.87
C THR A 382 37.28 20.02 -30.48
N SER A 383 38.55 20.39 -30.36
CA SER A 383 39.24 20.51 -29.05
C SER A 383 39.36 21.93 -28.51
N SER A 384 38.97 22.96 -29.28
CA SER A 384 39.15 24.37 -28.89
C SER A 384 37.96 24.99 -28.12
N ALA A 385 36.86 24.26 -27.94
CA ALA A 385 35.64 24.80 -27.31
C ALA A 385 35.42 24.34 -25.85
N VAL A 386 36.29 23.48 -25.31
CA VAL A 386 36.13 22.94 -23.93
C VAL A 386 37.03 23.66 -22.90
N ASP A 387 37.98 24.49 -23.33
CA ASP A 387 38.96 25.13 -22.45
C ASP A 387 38.61 26.57 -22.01
N THR A 388 37.39 27.07 -22.23
CA THR A 388 37.01 28.47 -21.92
C THR A 388 35.92 28.62 -20.86
N ALA A 389 35.52 27.56 -20.15
CA ALA A 389 34.42 27.63 -19.17
C ALA A 389 34.70 26.95 -17.81
N LEU A 390 35.96 26.91 -17.36
CA LEU A 390 36.30 26.52 -16.00
C LEU A 390 37.22 27.58 -15.36
N PRO A 391 36.80 28.27 -14.28
CA PRO A 391 37.73 29.06 -13.49
C PRO A 391 38.72 28.13 -12.77
N ASP A 392 39.99 28.51 -12.77
CA ASP A 392 41.08 27.83 -12.05
C ASP A 392 40.70 27.58 -10.58
N PRO A 393 40.89 26.36 -10.05
CA PRO A 393 40.85 26.14 -8.62
C PRO A 393 42.04 26.87 -7.98
N GLN A 394 41.77 27.90 -7.19
CA GLN A 394 42.78 28.47 -6.30
C GLN A 394 43.29 27.37 -5.38
N SER A 395 44.57 27.06 -5.52
CA SER A 395 45.37 26.23 -4.62
C SER A 395 45.45 26.90 -3.25
N GLY A 396 44.40 26.75 -2.44
CA GLY A 396 44.40 27.03 -1.01
C GLY A 396 44.72 25.74 -0.26
N GLU A 397 45.86 25.74 0.43
CA GLU A 397 46.33 24.68 1.33
C GLU A 397 45.22 24.17 2.25
N TRP A 398 44.75 22.94 2.01
CA TRP A 398 44.10 22.14 3.04
C TRP A 398 45.14 21.16 3.59
N ALA A 399 45.87 21.63 4.60
CA ALA A 399 46.63 20.75 5.47
C ALA A 399 45.67 19.76 6.17
N PRO A 400 46.01 18.48 6.30
CA PRO A 400 45.23 17.56 7.12
C PRO A 400 45.41 17.96 8.59
N ALA A 401 44.31 18.28 9.28
CA ALA A 401 44.35 18.40 10.73
C ALA A 401 44.62 17.03 11.34
N ALA A 402 45.75 16.93 12.03
CA ALA A 402 46.19 15.78 12.78
C ALA A 402 45.33 15.51 14.01
N SER A 403 45.16 14.21 14.28
CA SER A 403 45.07 13.56 15.60
C SER A 403 43.88 13.89 16.51
N GLU A 404 42.94 12.94 16.57
CA GLU A 404 42.95 11.92 17.63
C GLU A 404 43.68 12.35 18.92
N ALA A 405 42.98 13.08 19.80
CA ALA A 405 43.37 13.29 21.22
C ALA A 405 42.20 13.71 22.12
N ALA A 406 41.10 14.27 21.58
CA ALA A 406 39.99 14.78 22.39
C ALA A 406 39.02 13.70 22.92
N ALA A 407 39.07 12.46 22.41
CA ALA A 407 38.13 11.41 22.81
C ALA A 407 38.49 10.68 24.12
N LYS A 408 39.70 10.85 24.65
CA LYS A 408 40.12 10.20 25.92
C LYS A 408 39.92 11.05 27.17
N GLU A 409 39.69 12.35 27.03
CA GLU A 409 39.52 13.24 28.20
C GLU A 409 38.08 13.31 28.69
N ILE A 410 37.09 13.10 27.81
CA ILE A 410 35.66 13.16 28.16
C ILE A 410 35.22 11.93 28.99
N VAL A 411 35.87 10.76 28.81
CA VAL A 411 35.54 9.55 29.58
C VAL A 411 36.09 9.62 31.02
N ALA A 412 37.16 10.37 31.27
CA ALA A 412 37.72 10.49 32.61
C ALA A 412 36.96 11.48 33.52
N GLN A 413 36.14 12.36 32.94
CA GLN A 413 35.39 13.37 33.70
C GLN A 413 34.01 12.87 34.16
N ALA A 414 33.42 11.91 33.43
CA ALA A 414 32.15 11.28 33.84
C ALA A 414 32.30 10.33 35.05
N ASP A 415 33.48 9.71 35.24
CA ASP A 415 33.75 8.84 36.40
C ASP A 415 34.08 9.62 37.69
N ARG A 416 34.22 10.95 37.64
CA ARG A 416 34.57 11.77 38.81
C ARG A 416 33.36 12.39 39.52
N GLU A 417 32.17 12.33 38.94
CA GLU A 417 30.93 12.88 39.53
C GLU A 417 30.05 11.82 40.23
N VAL A 418 30.46 10.54 40.23
CA VAL A 418 29.74 9.45 40.92
C VAL A 418 30.34 9.11 42.30
N SER A 419 31.30 9.91 42.77
CA SER A 419 31.83 9.77 44.14
C SER A 419 32.11 11.13 44.77
N LEU A 420 31.04 11.81 45.16
CA LEU A 420 31.00 12.77 46.27
C LEU A 420 29.64 12.68 46.99
#